data_AF-A0A932D5E3-F1
#
_entry.id   AF-A0A932D5E3-F1
#
_cell.length_a   1.000
_cell.length_b   1.000
_cell.length_c   1.000
_cell.angle_alpha   90.00
_cell.angle_beta   90.00
_cell.angle_gamma   90.00
#
_symmetry.space_group_name_H-M   'P 1'
#
loop_
_entity.id
_entity.type
_entity.pdbx_description
1 polymer ?
#
loop_
_entity_poly.entity_id
_entity_poly.type
_entity_poly.pdbx_seq_one_letter_code
_entity_poly.pdbx_strand_id
1 'polypeptide(L)'
;MKNKQYAVLAVCAAAAGAFLLFNPPAQSEAGHRHANKLEGAWIAKAPVPGMPVQLQWTYTLSPDPSGRRAALSGSIQVHIPPAIVPPVGRFADLEYNSPFVGELVMTGHDTADFTAVWYGMKKAFPFNQIVYIGVNSGQVTFTGPGQSEVTHALAFYAPSTDGDNDGLPDPGEGPRFACHP
;
A
#
# COMPACT_ATOMS: atom_id res chain seq x y z
N MET A 1 21.78 -5.41 -19.40
CA MET A 1 20.42 -4.92 -19.74
C MET A 1 19.28 -5.83 -19.28
N LYS A 2 19.48 -7.14 -19.04
CA LYS A 2 18.42 -8.07 -18.60
C LYS A 2 17.92 -7.87 -17.15
N ASN A 3 18.74 -7.38 -16.21
CA ASN A 3 18.34 -7.24 -14.79
C ASN A 3 17.22 -6.23 -14.50
N LYS A 4 17.02 -5.22 -15.35
CA LYS A 4 16.03 -4.16 -15.09
C LYS A 4 14.59 -4.65 -15.31
N GLN A 5 14.39 -5.58 -16.24
CA GLN A 5 13.06 -6.11 -16.58
C GLN A 5 12.53 -7.08 -15.51
N TYR A 6 13.40 -7.90 -14.91
CA TYR A 6 13.01 -8.82 -13.83
C TYR A 6 12.60 -8.10 -12.54
N ALA A 7 13.20 -6.94 -12.27
CA ALA A 7 12.89 -6.14 -11.09
C ALA A 7 11.54 -5.42 -11.21
N VAL A 8 11.23 -4.87 -12.40
CA VAL A 8 9.91 -4.30 -12.73
C VAL A 8 8.81 -5.36 -12.62
N LEU A 9 9.06 -6.57 -13.13
CA LEU A 9 8.13 -7.69 -12.98
C LEU A 9 7.94 -8.11 -11.52
N ALA A 10 8.94 -7.96 -10.65
CA ALA A 10 8.85 -8.38 -9.25
C ALA A 10 7.97 -7.45 -8.40
N VAL A 11 7.97 -6.12 -8.64
CA VAL A 11 7.04 -5.18 -7.97
C VAL A 11 5.62 -5.38 -8.48
N CYS A 12 5.43 -5.51 -9.80
CA CYS A 12 4.10 -5.69 -10.36
C CYS A 12 3.53 -7.09 -10.04
N ALA A 13 4.36 -8.13 -9.90
CA ALA A 13 3.91 -9.45 -9.47
C ALA A 13 3.59 -9.53 -7.97
N ALA A 14 4.24 -8.71 -7.12
CA ALA A 14 3.80 -8.52 -5.72
C ALA A 14 2.46 -7.76 -5.66
N ALA A 15 2.16 -6.93 -6.65
CA ALA A 15 0.89 -6.22 -6.77
C ALA A 15 -0.30 -7.13 -7.12
N ALA A 16 -0.03 -8.30 -7.71
CA ALA A 16 -1.01 -9.33 -8.06
C ALA A 16 -1.20 -10.42 -6.99
N GLY A 17 -0.49 -10.39 -5.86
CA GLY A 17 -0.59 -11.46 -4.87
C GLY A 17 -0.06 -11.10 -3.48
N ALA A 18 -0.93 -10.59 -2.62
CA ALA A 18 -0.75 -10.66 -1.17
C ALA A 18 -1.73 -11.68 -0.60
N PHE A 19 -1.20 -12.80 -0.10
CA PHE A 19 -1.96 -13.84 0.61
C PHE A 19 -1.56 -13.86 2.09
N LEU A 20 -2.62 -13.93 2.92
CA LEU A 20 -2.68 -14.22 4.36
C LEU A 20 -2.37 -13.05 5.31
N LEU A 21 -3.47 -12.41 5.73
CA LEU A 21 -3.54 -11.62 6.95
C LEU A 21 -3.85 -12.57 8.13
N PHE A 22 -3.09 -12.45 9.22
CA PHE A 22 -3.45 -13.06 10.50
C PHE A 22 -3.67 -11.94 11.50
N ASN A 23 -4.87 -11.89 12.07
CA ASN A 23 -5.05 -11.33 13.40
C ASN A 23 -5.97 -12.25 14.20
N PRO A 24 -5.64 -12.62 15.46
CA PRO A 24 -6.62 -13.25 16.34
C PRO A 24 -7.82 -12.31 16.49
N PRO A 25 -9.05 -12.84 16.57
CA PRO A 25 -10.25 -12.03 16.44
C PRO A 25 -10.37 -11.07 17.63
N ALA A 26 -10.40 -9.77 17.34
CA ALA A 26 -11.25 -8.88 18.13
C ALA A 26 -12.70 -9.34 17.82
N GLN A 27 -13.26 -10.10 18.75
CA GLN A 27 -14.61 -10.63 18.68
C GLN A 27 -15.61 -9.51 18.37
N SER A 28 -16.47 -9.72 17.37
CA SER A 28 -17.85 -9.23 17.47
C SER A 28 -18.78 -10.42 17.54
N GLU A 29 -19.70 -10.34 18.49
CA GLU A 29 -20.62 -11.34 18.99
C GLU A 29 -21.27 -12.23 17.92
N ALA A 30 -21.45 -13.49 18.32
CA ALA A 30 -22.25 -14.47 17.61
C ALA A 30 -23.64 -13.89 17.26
N GLY A 31 -24.02 -13.93 15.99
CA GLY A 31 -25.45 -13.99 15.65
C GLY A 31 -25.96 -13.20 14.46
N HIS A 32 -25.20 -12.31 13.83
CA HIS A 32 -25.74 -11.48 12.76
C HIS A 32 -24.85 -11.47 11.50
N ARG A 33 -25.51 -11.68 10.35
CA ARG A 33 -24.96 -11.58 8.99
C ARG A 33 -24.51 -10.14 8.71
N HIS A 34 -23.39 -9.74 9.30
CA HIS A 34 -22.76 -8.46 9.04
C HIS A 34 -21.51 -8.68 8.19
N ALA A 35 -21.29 -7.77 7.25
CA ALA A 35 -20.06 -7.69 6.47
C ALA A 35 -18.84 -7.75 7.40
N ASN A 36 -17.73 -8.28 6.89
CA ASN A 36 -16.44 -8.27 7.60
C ASN A 36 -16.14 -6.85 8.09
N LYS A 37 -15.89 -6.69 9.40
CA LYS A 37 -15.70 -5.37 9.99
C LYS A 37 -14.38 -4.74 9.55
N LEU A 38 -14.46 -3.50 9.07
CA LEU A 38 -13.31 -2.66 8.70
C LEU A 38 -12.64 -2.03 9.92
N GLU A 39 -12.14 -2.83 10.86
CA GLU A 39 -11.54 -2.33 12.09
C GLU A 39 -10.27 -3.07 12.51
N GLY A 40 -9.53 -2.49 13.45
CA GLY A 40 -8.39 -3.14 14.09
C GLY A 40 -7.06 -2.94 13.38
N ALA A 41 -6.03 -3.61 13.89
CA ALA A 41 -4.69 -3.61 13.32
C ALA A 41 -4.52 -4.77 12.33
N TRP A 42 -3.68 -4.58 11.33
CA TRP A 42 -3.48 -5.55 10.26
C TRP A 42 -2.00 -5.59 9.88
N ILE A 43 -1.54 -6.78 9.50
CA ILE A 43 -0.19 -7.02 8.98
C ILE A 43 -0.34 -7.71 7.64
N ALA A 44 0.12 -7.05 6.59
CA ALA A 44 0.15 -7.62 5.24
C ALA A 44 1.57 -8.02 4.87
N LYS A 45 1.67 -9.13 4.13
CA LYS A 45 2.91 -9.67 3.62
C LYS A 45 2.73 -10.02 2.15
N ALA A 46 3.67 -9.62 1.30
CA ALA A 46 3.68 -9.96 -0.11
C ALA A 46 5.06 -10.53 -0.51
N PRO A 47 5.14 -11.76 -1.04
CA PRO A 47 6.38 -12.28 -1.57
C PRO A 47 6.83 -11.46 -2.79
N VAL A 48 8.14 -11.27 -2.93
CA VAL A 48 8.72 -10.64 -4.14
C VAL A 48 9.32 -11.74 -5.01
N PRO A 49 8.75 -12.03 -6.20
CA PRO A 49 9.25 -13.10 -7.05
C PRO A 49 10.74 -12.95 -7.37
N GLY A 50 11.48 -14.05 -7.21
CA GLY A 50 12.92 -14.08 -7.46
C GLY A 50 13.78 -13.45 -6.37
N MET A 51 13.23 -13.06 -5.22
CA MET A 51 14.00 -12.53 -4.09
C MET A 51 13.70 -13.26 -2.77
N PRO A 52 14.69 -13.37 -1.85
CA PRO A 52 14.51 -13.98 -0.53
C PRO A 52 13.83 -13.04 0.48
N VAL A 53 13.20 -11.95 0.01
CA VAL A 53 12.56 -10.93 0.86
C VAL A 53 11.05 -10.93 0.66
N GLN A 54 10.30 -10.60 1.71
CA GLN A 54 8.86 -10.30 1.66
C GLN A 54 8.66 -8.82 1.93
N LEU A 55 7.80 -8.16 1.14
CA LEU A 55 7.26 -6.87 1.51
C LEU A 55 6.33 -7.07 2.71
N GLN A 56 6.34 -6.11 3.63
CA GLN A 56 5.50 -6.11 4.80
C GLN A 56 5.06 -4.67 5.09
N TRP A 57 3.79 -4.53 5.41
CA TRP A 57 3.25 -3.30 5.97
C TRP A 57 2.30 -3.63 7.11
N THR A 58 2.20 -2.70 8.06
CA THR A 58 1.20 -2.75 9.12
C THR A 58 0.32 -1.52 9.07
N TYR A 59 -0.95 -1.68 9.39
CA TYR A 59 -1.91 -0.59 9.37
C TYR A 59 -3.02 -0.81 10.37
N THR A 60 -3.73 0.26 10.69
CA THR A 60 -4.98 0.22 11.41
C THR A 60 -6.12 0.70 10.51
N LEU A 61 -7.29 0.10 10.72
CA LEU A 61 -8.55 0.55 10.14
C LEU A 61 -9.39 1.20 11.24
N SER A 62 -9.85 2.42 10.98
CA SER A 62 -10.74 3.17 11.85
C SER A 62 -12.09 3.32 11.15
N PRO A 63 -13.10 2.47 11.47
CA PRO A 63 -14.37 2.48 10.76
C PRO A 63 -15.17 3.73 11.06
N ASP A 64 -15.94 4.19 10.08
CA ASP A 64 -17.00 5.18 10.30
C ASP A 64 -18.24 4.53 10.96
N PRO A 65 -19.20 5.33 11.46
CA PRO A 65 -20.40 4.79 12.09
C PRO A 65 -21.27 3.91 11.16
N SER A 66 -21.09 4.00 9.84
CA SER A 66 -21.82 3.15 8.89
C SER A 66 -21.26 1.72 8.82
N GLY A 67 -20.01 1.52 9.28
CA GLY A 67 -19.28 0.27 9.14
C GLY A 67 -18.91 -0.07 7.70
N ARG A 68 -19.22 0.81 6.73
CA ARG A 68 -18.95 0.61 5.30
C ARG A 68 -17.75 1.38 4.79
N ARG A 69 -17.20 2.28 5.60
CA ARG A 69 -15.97 3.00 5.30
C ARG A 69 -15.02 2.89 6.47
N ALA A 70 -13.72 2.94 6.19
CA ALA A 70 -12.71 3.09 7.22
C ALA A 70 -11.57 3.98 6.74
N ALA A 71 -11.05 4.79 7.64
CA ALA A 71 -9.75 5.43 7.44
C ALA A 71 -8.65 4.39 7.68
N LEU A 72 -7.66 4.37 6.79
CA LEU A 72 -6.49 3.53 6.84
C LEU A 72 -5.27 4.40 7.19
N SER A 73 -4.50 3.97 8.18
CA SER A 73 -3.22 4.57 8.52
C SER A 73 -2.22 3.49 8.87
N GLY A 74 -0.99 3.60 8.38
CA GLY A 74 -0.01 2.56 8.62
C GLY A 74 1.37 2.94 8.13
N SER A 75 2.22 1.94 8.00
CA SER A 75 3.52 2.13 7.39
C SER A 75 4.04 0.89 6.68
N ILE A 76 4.90 1.13 5.69
CA ILE A 76 5.61 0.08 4.96
C ILE A 76 6.95 -0.14 5.68
N GLN A 77 7.19 -1.36 6.18
CA GLN A 77 8.35 -1.66 7.04
C GLN A 77 9.44 -2.48 6.33
N VAL A 78 9.54 -2.39 5.01
CA VAL A 78 10.53 -3.16 4.25
C VAL A 78 11.44 -2.27 3.43
N HIS A 79 12.73 -2.58 3.50
CA HIS A 79 13.76 -2.11 2.59
C HIS A 79 13.38 -2.54 1.18
N ILE A 80 12.66 -1.70 0.43
CA ILE A 80 12.53 -1.86 -1.03
C ILE A 80 13.93 -1.59 -1.58
N PRO A 81 14.70 -2.62 -2.00
CA PRO A 81 16.03 -2.40 -2.54
C PRO A 81 15.93 -1.40 -3.69
N PRO A 82 16.84 -0.41 -3.78
CA PRO A 82 16.82 0.59 -4.85
C PRO A 82 16.81 -0.01 -6.27
N ALA A 83 17.22 -1.28 -6.40
CA ALA A 83 17.17 -2.04 -7.64
C ALA A 83 15.76 -2.44 -8.12
N ILE A 84 14.75 -2.48 -7.23
CA ILE A 84 13.40 -2.95 -7.57
C ILE A 84 12.45 -1.83 -8.02
N VAL A 85 12.85 -0.56 -7.92
CA VAL A 85 12.06 0.56 -8.47
C VAL A 85 12.81 1.23 -9.64
N PRO A 86 12.81 0.69 -10.87
CA PRO A 86 13.24 1.44 -12.05
C PRO A 86 12.09 2.33 -12.59
N PRO A 87 12.32 3.61 -12.94
CA PRO A 87 13.60 4.32 -13.15
C PRO A 87 14.15 5.02 -11.88
N VAL A 88 13.55 4.74 -10.72
CA VAL A 88 13.80 5.30 -9.39
C VAL A 88 15.11 4.75 -8.77
N GLY A 89 16.12 4.43 -9.61
CA GLY A 89 17.40 3.82 -9.23
C GLY A 89 18.41 4.77 -8.56
N ARG A 90 17.94 5.81 -7.86
CA ARG A 90 18.74 6.82 -7.16
C ARG A 90 18.47 6.91 -5.65
N PHE A 91 17.66 6.01 -5.11
CA PHE A 91 17.02 6.20 -3.81
C PHE A 91 17.70 5.36 -2.73
N ALA A 92 19.03 5.39 -2.70
CA ALA A 92 19.87 4.62 -1.78
C ALA A 92 19.73 5.04 -0.30
N ASP A 93 19.05 6.15 -0.02
CA ASP A 93 18.92 6.77 1.31
C ASP A 93 17.46 6.88 1.78
N LEU A 94 16.56 6.00 1.32
CA LEU A 94 15.17 6.00 1.79
C LEU A 94 15.10 5.58 3.25
N GLU A 95 14.27 6.29 4.02
CA GLU A 95 13.92 5.86 5.37
C GLU A 95 13.26 4.48 5.35
N TYR A 96 13.61 3.65 6.33
CA TYR A 96 13.15 2.26 6.48
C TYR A 96 11.65 2.12 6.79
N ASN A 97 10.95 3.23 6.93
CA ASN A 97 9.58 3.29 7.38
C ASN A 97 8.84 4.39 6.62
N SER A 98 8.03 4.01 5.64
CA SER A 98 7.24 4.97 4.86
C SER A 98 5.81 4.98 5.41
N PRO A 99 5.36 6.05 6.10
CA PRO A 99 4.00 6.13 6.54
C PRO A 99 3.05 6.23 5.34
N PHE A 100 1.84 5.72 5.51
CA PHE A 100 0.78 5.86 4.53
C PHE A 100 -0.56 6.14 5.20
N VAL A 101 -1.42 6.81 4.45
CA VAL A 101 -2.79 7.14 4.83
C VAL A 101 -3.72 6.90 3.66
N GLY A 102 -4.98 6.62 3.93
CA GLY A 102 -5.95 6.30 2.89
C GLY A 102 -7.31 5.96 3.43
N GLU A 103 -8.13 5.37 2.57
CA GLU A 103 -9.47 4.93 2.89
C GLU A 103 -9.79 3.56 2.29
N LEU A 104 -10.74 2.89 2.90
CA LEU A 104 -11.39 1.69 2.42
C LEU A 104 -12.90 1.94 2.32
N VAL A 105 -13.54 1.45 1.26
CA VAL A 105 -14.99 1.56 1.04
C VAL A 105 -15.56 0.22 0.62
N MET A 106 -16.51 -0.32 1.38
CA MET A 106 -17.22 -1.56 1.06
C MET A 106 -18.03 -1.41 -0.23
N THR A 107 -17.67 -2.18 -1.26
CA THR A 107 -18.37 -2.27 -2.55
C THR A 107 -19.40 -3.40 -2.58
N GLY A 108 -19.25 -4.40 -1.71
CA GLY A 108 -20.15 -5.54 -1.58
C GLY A 108 -20.26 -6.03 -0.14
N HIS A 109 -20.74 -7.27 0.03
CA HIS A 109 -20.76 -7.93 1.35
C HIS A 109 -19.33 -8.27 1.81
N ASP A 110 -18.51 -8.79 0.90
CA ASP A 110 -17.16 -9.27 1.17
C ASP A 110 -16.08 -8.57 0.32
N THR A 111 -16.41 -7.45 -0.30
CA THR A 111 -15.48 -6.69 -1.15
C THR A 111 -15.43 -5.23 -0.75
N ALA A 112 -14.23 -4.65 -0.83
CA ALA A 112 -14.00 -3.24 -0.63
C ALA A 112 -12.96 -2.72 -1.63
N ASP A 113 -13.09 -1.46 -2.02
CA ASP A 113 -12.02 -0.77 -2.75
C ASP A 113 -11.23 0.07 -1.75
N PHE A 114 -9.93 0.23 -2.01
CA PHE A 114 -9.07 1.09 -1.20
C PHE A 114 -8.28 2.05 -2.07
N THR A 115 -7.93 3.19 -1.48
CA THR A 115 -6.94 4.12 -2.02
C THR A 115 -6.08 4.62 -0.88
N ALA A 116 -4.77 4.69 -1.09
CA ALA A 116 -3.80 5.14 -0.12
C ALA A 116 -2.68 5.93 -0.79
N VAL A 117 -2.15 6.91 -0.08
CA VAL A 117 -0.94 7.64 -0.44
C VAL A 117 0.17 7.32 0.56
N TRP A 118 1.38 7.23 0.07
CA TRP A 118 2.57 6.97 0.88
C TRP A 118 3.78 7.69 0.28
N TYR A 119 4.78 7.96 1.12
CA TYR A 119 5.91 8.80 0.70
C TYR A 119 7.24 8.08 0.87
N GLY A 120 8.03 8.10 -0.18
CA GLY A 120 9.45 7.80 -0.08
C GLY A 120 10.17 9.01 0.49
N MET A 121 10.66 8.91 1.72
CA MET A 121 11.36 10.01 2.40
C MET A 121 12.86 9.76 2.39
N LYS A 122 13.64 10.81 2.11
CA LYS A 122 15.09 10.85 2.36
C LYS A 122 15.35 11.78 3.53
N LYS A 123 16.20 11.33 4.44
CA LYS A 123 16.70 12.19 5.52
C LYS A 123 17.50 13.35 4.94
N ALA A 124 17.06 14.57 5.23
CA ALA A 124 17.71 15.80 4.83
C ALA A 124 17.61 16.82 5.98
N PHE A 125 18.42 17.87 5.91
CA PHE A 125 18.44 18.94 6.92
C PHE A 125 18.03 20.26 6.25
N PRO A 126 17.16 21.08 6.88
CA PRO A 126 16.54 20.90 8.21
C PRO A 126 15.31 19.97 8.24
N PHE A 127 14.75 19.61 7.08
CA PHE A 127 13.57 18.76 6.97
C PHE A 127 13.84 17.56 6.06
N ASN A 128 13.16 16.45 6.32
CA ASN A 128 13.15 15.30 5.42
C ASN A 128 12.56 15.71 4.07
N GLN A 129 13.08 15.12 2.99
CA GLN A 129 12.65 15.42 1.62
C GLN A 129 11.80 14.28 1.08
N ILE A 130 10.64 14.61 0.51
CA ILE A 130 9.87 13.68 -0.33
C ILE A 130 10.67 13.44 -1.59
N VAL A 131 10.97 12.17 -1.87
CA VAL A 131 11.73 11.76 -3.04
C VAL A 131 10.81 11.15 -4.10
N TYR A 132 9.70 10.55 -3.69
CA TYR A 132 8.58 10.18 -4.55
C TYR A 132 7.28 10.15 -3.76
N ILE A 133 6.18 10.29 -4.48
CA ILE A 133 4.82 10.11 -3.96
C ILE A 133 4.29 8.80 -4.54
N GLY A 134 3.90 7.88 -3.68
CA GLY A 134 3.30 6.61 -4.04
C GLY A 134 1.79 6.65 -3.85
N VAL A 135 1.04 6.40 -4.91
CA VAL A 135 -0.40 6.19 -4.85
C VAL A 135 -0.68 4.71 -5.03
N ASN A 136 -1.42 4.12 -4.11
CA ASN A 136 -1.81 2.73 -4.11
C ASN A 136 -3.32 2.65 -4.11
N SER A 137 -3.90 1.87 -5.01
CA SER A 137 -5.33 1.62 -5.04
C SER A 137 -5.60 0.19 -5.40
N GLY A 138 -6.76 -0.34 -5.07
CA GLY A 138 -7.12 -1.67 -5.51
C GLY A 138 -8.33 -2.21 -4.77
N GLN A 139 -8.47 -3.53 -4.80
CA GLN A 139 -9.61 -4.22 -4.22
C GLN A 139 -9.17 -5.19 -3.13
N VAL A 140 -9.93 -5.21 -2.05
CA VAL A 140 -9.87 -6.16 -0.95
C VAL A 140 -11.03 -7.13 -1.10
N THR A 141 -10.75 -8.42 -1.04
CA THR A 141 -11.74 -9.50 -0.93
C THR A 141 -11.55 -10.18 0.41
N PHE A 142 -12.56 -10.13 1.27
CA PHE A 142 -12.55 -10.81 2.55
C PHE A 142 -12.88 -12.29 2.36
N THR A 143 -11.92 -13.16 2.62
CA THR A 143 -12.03 -14.61 2.35
C THR A 143 -12.35 -15.43 3.59
N GLY A 144 -12.30 -14.82 4.78
CA GLY A 144 -12.69 -15.41 6.04
C GLY A 144 -12.43 -14.49 7.23
N PRO A 145 -12.76 -14.92 8.46
CA PRO A 145 -12.51 -14.13 9.66
C PRO A 145 -11.03 -13.76 9.79
N GLY A 146 -10.73 -12.45 9.79
CA GLY A 146 -9.37 -11.94 9.89
C GLY A 146 -8.47 -12.19 8.67
N GLN A 147 -9.05 -12.62 7.53
CA GLN A 147 -8.33 -12.92 6.30
C GLN A 147 -8.89 -12.12 5.12
N SER A 148 -7.98 -11.62 4.28
CA SER A 148 -8.36 -11.05 2.99
C SER A 148 -7.27 -11.28 1.95
N GLU A 149 -7.68 -11.17 0.69
CA GLU A 149 -6.82 -11.06 -0.48
C GLU A 149 -6.91 -9.63 -1.00
N VAL A 150 -5.78 -9.08 -1.46
CA VAL A 150 -5.71 -7.70 -1.91
C VAL A 150 -5.00 -7.61 -3.25
N THR A 151 -5.62 -6.92 -4.20
CA THR A 151 -4.98 -6.50 -5.45
C THR A 151 -4.44 -5.09 -5.27
N HIS A 152 -3.27 -4.82 -5.84
CA HIS A 152 -2.65 -3.51 -5.76
C HIS A 152 -2.38 -2.96 -7.16
N ALA A 153 -2.78 -1.71 -7.38
CA ALA A 153 -2.32 -0.85 -8.45
C ALA A 153 -1.45 0.23 -7.81
N LEU A 154 -0.16 0.21 -8.15
CA LEU A 154 0.84 1.12 -7.57
C LEU A 154 1.27 2.12 -8.63
N ALA A 155 1.17 3.40 -8.33
CA ALA A 155 1.65 4.49 -9.17
C ALA A 155 2.66 5.33 -8.39
N PHE A 156 3.80 5.64 -9.02
CA PHE A 156 4.89 6.39 -8.42
C PHE A 156 5.08 7.69 -9.17
N TYR A 157 4.97 8.80 -8.46
CA TYR A 157 5.08 10.15 -8.97
C TYR A 157 6.37 10.80 -8.48
N ALA A 158 6.89 11.73 -9.29
CA ALA A 158 8.01 12.56 -8.85
C ALA A 158 7.49 13.65 -7.90
N PRO A 159 8.28 14.15 -6.94
CA PRO A 159 7.85 15.24 -6.06
C PRO A 159 7.44 16.50 -6.83
N SER A 160 7.97 16.70 -8.04
CA SER A 160 7.62 17.84 -8.90
C SER A 160 6.19 17.82 -9.44
N THR A 161 5.44 16.72 -9.24
CA THR A 161 4.03 16.64 -9.64
C THR A 161 3.11 17.23 -8.58
N ASP A 162 3.63 17.62 -7.42
CA ASP A 162 2.91 18.28 -6.33
C ASP A 162 3.31 19.77 -6.35
N GLY A 163 2.66 20.54 -7.21
CA GLY A 163 3.00 21.94 -7.47
C GLY A 163 2.48 22.88 -6.38
N ASP A 164 1.37 22.54 -5.74
CA ASP A 164 0.78 23.30 -4.64
C ASP A 164 1.33 22.92 -3.25
N ASN A 165 2.08 21.81 -3.16
CA ASN A 165 2.75 21.28 -1.97
C ASN A 165 1.76 20.75 -0.92
N ASP A 166 0.62 20.19 -1.35
CA ASP A 166 -0.36 19.53 -0.47
C ASP A 166 0.00 18.06 -0.17
N GLY A 167 1.03 17.54 -0.83
CA GLY A 167 1.50 16.15 -0.70
C GLY A 167 0.90 15.20 -1.74
N LEU A 168 0.06 15.65 -2.65
CA LEU A 168 -0.57 14.82 -3.67
C LEU A 168 -0.10 15.20 -5.07
N PRO A 169 -0.11 14.27 -6.04
CA PRO A 169 0.08 14.65 -7.43
C PRO A 169 -1.08 15.53 -7.90
N ASP A 170 -0.76 16.66 -8.51
CA ASP A 170 -1.70 17.59 -9.12
C ASP A 170 -2.56 16.90 -10.20
N PRO A 171 -3.83 17.31 -10.38
CA PRO A 171 -4.66 16.79 -11.45
C PRO A 171 -4.02 16.94 -12.84
N GLY A 172 -3.90 15.81 -13.55
CA GLY A 172 -3.33 15.76 -14.90
C GLY A 172 -1.85 15.39 -14.96
N GLU A 173 -1.16 15.37 -13.81
CA GLU A 173 0.20 14.83 -13.74
C GLU A 173 0.21 13.30 -13.86
N GLY A 174 1.15 12.80 -14.66
CA GLY A 174 1.28 11.37 -14.95
C GLY A 174 2.31 10.68 -14.05
N PRO A 175 2.09 9.39 -13.68
CA PRO A 175 3.08 8.66 -12.90
C PRO A 175 4.35 8.42 -13.73
N ARG A 176 5.50 8.44 -13.06
CA ARG A 176 6.78 8.04 -13.64
C ARG A 176 6.86 6.53 -13.85
N PHE A 177 6.12 5.78 -13.04
CA PHE A 177 6.04 4.33 -13.09
C PHE A 177 4.69 3.88 -12.52
N ALA A 178 4.05 2.91 -13.16
CA ALA A 178 2.81 2.32 -12.68
C ALA A 178 2.85 0.79 -12.85
N CYS A 179 2.37 0.08 -11.82
CA CYS A 179 2.04 -1.34 -11.85
C CYS A 179 0.52 -1.48 -11.74
N HIS A 180 -0.04 -2.33 -12.59
CA HIS A 180 -1.43 -2.75 -12.50
C HIS A 180 -1.49 -4.25 -12.21
N PRO A 181 -2.55 -4.73 -11.51
CA PRO A 181 -2.77 -6.15 -11.28
C PRO A 181 -2.86 -6.96 -12.57
#